data_AF-A0A3D2N3Q3-F1
#
_entry.id   AF-A0A3D2N3Q3-F1
#
_cell.length_a   1.000
_cell.length_b   1.000
_cell.length_c   1.000
_cell.angle_alpha   90.00
_cell.angle_beta   90.00
_cell.angle_gamma   90.00
#
_symmetry.space_group_name_H-M   'P 1'
#
loop_
_entity.id
_entity.type
_entity.pdbx_description
1 polymer ?
#
loop_
_entity_poly.entity_id
_entity_poly.type
_entity_poly.pdbx_seq_one_letter_code
_entity_poly.pdbx_strand_id
1 'polypeptide(L)'
;GFTGEKCKITRGTLVDFLSSARDITAVSIASNRRDDGLYHAYNRILVSDSGVEIRYLYEMLEGQVAVLSSQFLSPEESCSLLAALRTSRLYTARQHSYLLYPDRKLPSFMERNLVPSEFVSSSPLMTKLKAAGDRHLLECDQEGQVYFRGHFNNTTAVSEALSTLAASGYQPEVMAERDSIEMLFSDLFDCANFTGRSGGMYAYEGLGSIYWHMVSKLLLAVMETAKRAEETGADSATLAELRRAYYEVREGIGFNKTPDVYGAFPTDPYSHTPGFAGARQPGMTGQVKEEILTRLLELGVEVREAAIVFNPSMLRQSEFLDSPNELIYFDVSGSERRLQLSAGELGFTYCQVPVVMSLSSEPTITVHTKSGHKTILGGSRLSAADSEALFKKTGEIVRLDVAVDTVLAQC
;
A
#
# COMPACT_ATOMS: atom_id res chain seq x y z
N GLY A 1 24.73 25.24 -16.20
CA GLY A 1 25.00 24.73 -14.85
C GLY A 1 24.68 25.79 -13.82
N PHE A 2 24.60 25.45 -12.54
CA PHE A 2 24.39 26.43 -11.47
C PHE A 2 25.58 27.39 -11.37
N THR A 3 25.32 28.70 -11.27
CA THR A 3 26.35 29.75 -11.15
C THR A 3 26.95 29.85 -9.74
N GLY A 4 26.28 29.30 -8.73
CA GLY A 4 26.68 29.40 -7.32
C GLY A 4 26.20 30.68 -6.63
N GLU A 5 25.64 31.63 -7.37
CA GLU A 5 25.02 32.82 -6.81
C GLU A 5 23.77 32.45 -6.00
N LYS A 6 23.57 33.12 -4.86
CA LYS A 6 22.41 32.92 -3.97
C LYS A 6 21.72 34.26 -3.74
N CYS A 7 20.40 34.25 -3.73
CA CYS A 7 19.59 35.40 -3.31
C CYS A 7 19.02 35.17 -1.91
N LYS A 8 18.78 36.26 -1.18
CA LYS A 8 18.09 36.21 0.10
C LYS A 8 16.58 36.18 -0.14
N ILE A 9 15.89 35.23 0.48
CA ILE A 9 14.43 35.18 0.55
C ILE A 9 13.98 35.42 1.99
N THR A 10 12.80 36.01 2.17
CA THR A 10 12.25 36.19 3.53
C THR A 10 11.56 34.92 4.00
N ARG A 11 11.49 34.74 5.33
CA ARG A 11 10.68 33.66 5.93
C ARG A 11 9.22 33.75 5.50
N GLY A 12 8.66 34.96 5.43
CA GLY A 12 7.26 35.19 5.02
C GLY A 12 6.99 34.62 3.64
N THR A 13 7.79 34.99 2.65
CA THR A 13 7.69 34.48 1.27
C THR A 13 7.71 32.95 1.20
N LEU A 14 8.58 32.30 1.99
CA LEU A 14 8.65 30.84 2.03
C LEU A 14 7.40 30.21 2.65
N VAL A 15 6.90 30.79 3.75
CA VAL A 15 5.68 30.31 4.42
C VAL A 15 4.45 30.49 3.52
N ASP A 16 4.34 31.63 2.83
CA ASP A 16 3.24 31.91 1.91
C ASP A 16 3.24 30.94 0.72
N PHE A 17 4.43 30.65 0.17
CA PHE A 17 4.59 29.66 -0.87
C PHE A 17 4.16 28.26 -0.41
N LEU A 18 4.64 27.80 0.75
CA LEU A 18 4.30 26.48 1.29
C LEU A 18 2.80 26.37 1.63
N SER A 19 2.20 27.45 2.15
CA SER A 19 0.77 27.49 2.45
C SER A 19 -0.05 27.39 1.17
N SER A 20 0.32 28.15 0.13
CA SER A 20 -0.34 28.08 -1.17
C SER A 20 -0.20 26.70 -1.81
N ALA A 21 1.00 26.09 -1.74
CA ALA A 21 1.23 24.74 -2.24
C ALA A 21 0.38 23.69 -1.51
N ARG A 22 0.25 23.80 -0.18
CA ARG A 22 -0.63 22.95 0.63
C ARG A 22 -2.08 23.09 0.21
N ASP A 23 -2.58 24.32 0.06
CA ASP A 23 -3.99 24.57 -0.25
C ASP A 23 -4.36 24.08 -1.66
N ILE A 24 -3.47 24.29 -2.65
CA ILE A 24 -3.63 23.73 -4.00
C ILE A 24 -3.62 22.19 -3.97
N THR A 25 -2.75 21.60 -3.15
CA THR A 25 -2.69 20.13 -2.98
C THR A 25 -3.96 19.60 -2.34
N ALA A 26 -4.50 20.27 -1.33
CA ALA A 26 -5.77 19.91 -0.67
C ALA A 26 -6.94 19.90 -1.66
N VAL A 27 -7.08 20.94 -2.49
CA VAL A 27 -8.10 20.98 -3.56
C VAL A 27 -7.89 19.83 -4.56
N SER A 28 -6.63 19.54 -4.91
CA SER A 28 -6.31 18.44 -5.82
C SER A 28 -6.67 17.07 -5.23
N ILE A 29 -6.42 16.83 -3.94
CA ILE A 29 -6.81 15.58 -3.25
C ILE A 29 -8.34 15.46 -3.22
N ALA A 30 -9.04 16.52 -2.80
CA ALA A 30 -10.51 16.53 -2.73
C ALA A 30 -11.15 16.21 -4.10
N SER A 31 -10.59 16.75 -5.17
CA SER A 31 -11.07 16.53 -6.56
C SER A 31 -10.72 15.15 -7.12
N ASN A 32 -10.00 14.32 -6.37
CA ASN A 32 -9.64 12.95 -6.73
C ASN A 32 -10.40 11.88 -5.94
N ARG A 33 -11.42 12.28 -5.18
CA ARG A 33 -12.37 11.34 -4.57
C ARG A 33 -13.27 10.74 -5.66
N ARG A 34 -13.45 9.43 -5.61
CA ARG A 34 -14.31 8.65 -6.50
C ARG A 34 -15.73 8.58 -5.95
N ASP A 35 -16.67 8.26 -6.84
CA ASP A 35 -18.08 8.05 -6.49
C ASP A 35 -18.28 6.87 -5.53
N ASP A 36 -17.39 5.87 -5.57
CA ASP A 36 -17.39 4.71 -4.67
C ASP A 36 -16.77 4.99 -3.29
N GLY A 37 -16.34 6.24 -3.03
CA GLY A 37 -15.74 6.67 -1.77
C GLY A 37 -14.24 6.43 -1.64
N LEU A 38 -13.61 5.78 -2.62
CA LEU A 38 -12.15 5.64 -2.70
C LEU A 38 -11.50 6.89 -3.32
N TYR A 39 -10.17 6.91 -3.38
CA TYR A 39 -9.41 7.97 -4.05
C TYR A 39 -8.63 7.43 -5.25
N HIS A 40 -8.53 8.24 -6.29
CA HIS A 40 -7.66 7.93 -7.43
C HIS A 40 -6.19 7.92 -7.01
N ALA A 41 -5.46 6.88 -7.41
CA ALA A 41 -4.03 6.74 -7.12
C ALA A 41 -3.17 7.40 -8.20
N TYR A 42 -3.45 7.04 -9.46
CA TYR A 42 -2.73 7.52 -10.63
C TYR A 42 -3.73 7.92 -11.72
N ASN A 43 -3.45 9.04 -12.37
CA ASN A 43 -4.22 9.54 -13.51
C ASN A 43 -3.31 9.70 -14.72
N ARG A 44 -3.92 9.77 -15.89
CA ARG A 44 -3.25 10.16 -17.13
C ARG A 44 -3.68 11.57 -17.50
N ILE A 45 -2.78 12.28 -18.16
CA ILE A 45 -3.07 13.57 -18.75
C ILE A 45 -3.02 13.44 -20.27
N LEU A 46 -4.02 13.99 -20.95
CA LEU A 46 -3.97 14.24 -22.39
C LEU A 46 -3.89 15.74 -22.60
N VAL A 47 -2.79 16.18 -23.20
CA VAL A 47 -2.56 17.59 -23.53
C VAL A 47 -3.02 17.84 -24.97
N SER A 48 -3.86 18.84 -25.15
CA SER A 48 -4.38 19.28 -26.44
C SER A 48 -4.37 20.81 -26.53
N ASP A 49 -4.64 21.36 -27.72
CA ASP A 49 -4.78 22.81 -27.91
C ASP A 49 -5.92 23.42 -27.07
N SER A 50 -6.91 22.61 -26.70
CA SER A 50 -8.06 23.02 -25.88
C SER A 50 -7.82 22.94 -24.37
N GLY A 51 -6.67 22.39 -23.94
CA GLY A 51 -6.31 22.24 -22.53
C GLY A 51 -5.80 20.84 -22.16
N VAL A 52 -5.81 20.56 -20.85
CA VAL A 52 -5.36 19.29 -20.28
C VAL A 52 -6.57 18.50 -19.76
N GLU A 53 -6.82 17.35 -20.37
CA GLU A 53 -7.84 16.39 -19.93
C GLU A 53 -7.23 15.42 -18.91
N ILE A 54 -7.93 15.17 -17.80
CA ILE A 54 -7.56 14.14 -16.82
C ILE A 54 -8.34 12.87 -17.13
N ARG A 55 -7.63 11.77 -17.34
CA ARG A 55 -8.20 10.43 -17.52
C ARG A 55 -7.90 9.58 -16.31
N TYR A 56 -8.96 9.09 -15.68
CA TYR A 56 -8.87 8.28 -14.47
C TYR A 56 -8.55 6.83 -14.78
N LEU A 57 -7.76 6.21 -13.90
CA LEU A 57 -7.51 4.76 -13.92
C LEU A 57 -8.41 4.04 -12.90
N TYR A 58 -8.40 2.72 -12.97
CA TYR A 58 -9.06 1.84 -12.01
C TYR A 58 -8.57 2.08 -10.57
N GLU A 59 -9.37 1.67 -9.59
CA GLU A 59 -9.04 1.78 -8.17
C GLU A 59 -7.76 1.03 -7.83
N MET A 60 -6.94 1.60 -6.93
CA MET A 60 -5.68 0.97 -6.50
C MET A 60 -5.48 1.14 -5.00
N LEU A 61 -5.00 0.11 -4.33
CA LEU A 61 -4.76 0.11 -2.89
C LEU A 61 -3.79 1.22 -2.48
N GLU A 62 -2.77 1.49 -3.30
CA GLU A 62 -1.75 2.49 -3.03
C GLU A 62 -2.31 3.91 -2.86
N GLY A 63 -3.33 4.29 -3.64
CA GLY A 63 -3.99 5.59 -3.47
C GLY A 63 -4.70 5.73 -2.12
N GLN A 64 -5.21 4.61 -1.59
CA GLN A 64 -5.96 4.57 -0.34
C GLN A 64 -5.00 4.70 0.84
N VAL A 65 -3.87 3.99 0.77
CA VAL A 65 -2.75 4.15 1.69
C VAL A 65 -2.26 5.60 1.69
N ALA A 66 -2.01 6.18 0.51
CA ALA A 66 -1.47 7.53 0.37
C ALA A 66 -2.41 8.58 0.97
N VAL A 67 -3.72 8.52 0.69
CA VAL A 67 -4.67 9.51 1.22
C VAL A 67 -4.87 9.37 2.73
N LEU A 68 -4.90 8.14 3.28
CA LEU A 68 -4.93 7.92 4.74
C LEU A 68 -3.67 8.48 5.44
N SER A 69 -2.51 8.32 4.82
CA SER A 69 -1.23 8.86 5.33
C SER A 69 -1.07 10.38 5.12
N SER A 70 -1.89 11.01 4.27
CA SER A 70 -1.75 12.43 3.92
C SER A 70 -2.17 13.40 5.04
N GLN A 71 -2.92 12.90 6.05
CA GLN A 71 -3.56 13.70 7.09
C GLN A 71 -4.59 14.71 6.56
N PHE A 72 -5.03 14.55 5.31
CA PHE A 72 -6.05 15.39 4.69
C PHE A 72 -7.46 15.05 5.18
N LEU A 73 -7.74 13.76 5.37
CA LEU A 73 -9.06 13.27 5.79
C LEU A 73 -9.27 13.46 7.29
N SER A 74 -10.49 13.83 7.65
CA SER A 74 -10.99 13.69 9.02
C SER A 74 -11.04 12.22 9.46
N PRO A 75 -11.11 11.95 10.79
CA PRO A 75 -11.34 10.60 11.31
C PRO A 75 -12.56 9.90 10.69
N GLU A 76 -13.67 10.62 10.50
CA GLU A 76 -14.93 10.10 9.98
C GLU A 76 -14.85 9.80 8.47
N GLU A 77 -14.20 10.68 7.69
CA GLU A 77 -13.91 10.43 6.28
C GLU A 77 -12.98 9.23 6.10
N SER A 78 -12.04 9.05 7.03
CA SER A 78 -11.15 7.88 7.04
C SER A 78 -11.91 6.58 7.32
N CYS A 79 -12.86 6.59 8.27
CA CYS A 79 -13.76 5.45 8.50
C CYS A 79 -14.58 5.12 7.25
N SER A 80 -15.14 6.15 6.60
CA SER A 80 -15.91 6.01 5.37
C SER A 80 -15.09 5.39 4.23
N LEU A 81 -13.84 5.85 4.06
CA LEU A 81 -12.90 5.28 3.09
C LEU A 81 -12.57 3.83 3.40
N LEU A 82 -12.31 3.48 4.67
CA LEU A 82 -11.99 2.11 5.07
C LEU A 82 -13.18 1.16 4.87
N ALA A 83 -14.40 1.63 5.13
CA ALA A 83 -15.62 0.88 4.83
C ALA A 83 -15.82 0.66 3.32
N ALA A 84 -15.58 1.70 2.50
CA ALA A 84 -15.59 1.58 1.05
C ALA A 84 -14.51 0.61 0.54
N LEU A 85 -13.30 0.70 1.08
CA LEU A 85 -12.19 -0.20 0.73
C LEU A 85 -12.53 -1.65 1.04
N ARG A 86 -13.14 -1.91 2.19
CA ARG A 86 -13.56 -3.25 2.64
C ARG A 86 -14.61 -3.91 1.74
N THR A 87 -15.44 -3.11 1.08
CA THR A 87 -16.50 -3.56 0.15
C THR A 87 -16.10 -3.45 -1.33
N SER A 88 -14.94 -2.86 -1.62
CA SER A 88 -14.42 -2.69 -2.97
C SER A 88 -13.95 -4.00 -3.61
N ARG A 89 -13.68 -3.94 -4.92
CA ARG A 89 -13.05 -5.03 -5.69
C ARG A 89 -11.60 -5.31 -5.30
N LEU A 90 -11.00 -4.46 -4.48
CA LEU A 90 -9.66 -4.69 -3.94
C LEU A 90 -9.68 -5.73 -2.82
N TYR A 91 -10.78 -5.83 -2.07
CA TYR A 91 -10.89 -6.82 -1.01
C TYR A 91 -11.04 -8.24 -1.58
N THR A 92 -10.27 -9.18 -1.06
CA THR A 92 -10.37 -10.61 -1.36
C THR A 92 -10.64 -11.41 -0.09
N ALA A 93 -11.82 -12.05 -0.06
CA ALA A 93 -12.24 -12.89 1.07
C ALA A 93 -11.32 -14.11 1.26
N ARG A 94 -10.70 -14.61 0.18
CA ARG A 94 -9.80 -15.79 0.20
C ARG A 94 -8.69 -15.68 1.24
N GLN A 95 -8.18 -14.48 1.41
CA GLN A 95 -7.04 -14.19 2.28
C GLN A 95 -7.38 -13.12 3.31
N HIS A 96 -8.65 -12.72 3.43
CA HIS A 96 -9.08 -11.61 4.26
C HIS A 96 -8.18 -10.37 4.09
N SER A 97 -7.90 -9.96 2.86
CA SER A 97 -6.89 -8.92 2.58
C SER A 97 -7.15 -8.20 1.26
N TYR A 98 -6.19 -7.41 0.79
CA TYR A 98 -6.37 -6.48 -0.33
C TYR A 98 -5.40 -6.72 -1.49
N LEU A 99 -5.93 -6.66 -2.71
CA LEU A 99 -5.18 -6.62 -3.97
C LEU A 99 -4.65 -5.21 -4.23
N LEU A 100 -3.59 -5.09 -5.04
CA LEU A 100 -3.08 -3.77 -5.47
C LEU A 100 -4.09 -3.03 -6.37
N TYR A 101 -4.80 -3.78 -7.19
CA TYR A 101 -5.83 -3.32 -8.11
C TYR A 101 -6.79 -4.48 -8.41
N PRO A 102 -7.98 -4.22 -8.97
CA PRO A 102 -8.99 -5.24 -9.17
C PRO A 102 -8.49 -6.37 -10.05
N ASP A 103 -8.81 -7.60 -9.65
CA ASP A 103 -8.64 -8.75 -10.53
C ASP A 103 -9.59 -8.65 -11.73
N ARG A 104 -9.15 -9.17 -12.88
CA ARG A 104 -9.92 -9.19 -14.13
C ARG A 104 -9.49 -10.34 -15.02
N LYS A 105 -10.45 -10.85 -15.80
CA LYS A 105 -10.16 -11.84 -16.84
C LYS A 105 -9.62 -11.12 -18.08
N LEU A 106 -8.43 -11.51 -18.52
CA LEU A 106 -7.92 -11.08 -19.82
C LEU A 106 -8.53 -11.93 -20.94
N PRO A 107 -8.65 -11.39 -22.17
CA PRO A 107 -9.07 -12.17 -23.33
C PRO A 107 -8.23 -13.45 -23.46
N SER A 108 -8.87 -14.56 -23.83
CA SER A 108 -8.14 -15.79 -24.13
C SER A 108 -7.21 -15.59 -25.33
N PHE A 109 -6.28 -16.51 -25.53
CA PHE A 109 -5.35 -16.45 -26.66
C PHE A 109 -6.07 -16.33 -28.01
N MET A 110 -7.18 -17.05 -28.18
CA MET A 110 -7.96 -17.04 -29.43
C MET A 110 -8.79 -15.75 -29.60
N GLU A 111 -9.29 -15.17 -28.51
CA GLU A 111 -10.13 -13.96 -28.56
C GLU A 111 -9.29 -12.68 -28.74
N ARG A 112 -8.06 -12.65 -28.21
CA ARG A 112 -7.28 -11.43 -28.03
C ARG A 112 -6.94 -10.69 -29.32
N ASN A 113 -6.77 -11.42 -30.43
CA ASN A 113 -6.32 -10.87 -31.70
C ASN A 113 -7.40 -10.97 -32.80
N LEU A 114 -8.63 -11.30 -32.43
CA LEU A 114 -9.71 -11.50 -33.38
C LEU A 114 -10.26 -10.15 -33.86
N VAL A 115 -10.18 -9.91 -35.16
CA VAL A 115 -10.73 -8.72 -35.80
C VAL A 115 -12.25 -8.87 -35.95
N PRO A 116 -13.07 -7.90 -35.51
CA PRO A 116 -14.52 -7.96 -35.67
C PRO A 116 -14.93 -8.14 -37.13
N SER A 117 -15.81 -9.12 -37.40
CA SER A 117 -16.24 -9.45 -38.76
C SER A 117 -16.90 -8.28 -39.50
N GLU A 118 -17.58 -7.41 -38.76
CA GLU A 118 -18.18 -6.19 -39.30
C GLU A 118 -17.11 -5.24 -39.83
N PHE A 119 -16.02 -5.02 -39.06
CA PHE A 119 -14.90 -4.19 -39.49
C PHE A 119 -14.23 -4.74 -40.74
N VAL A 120 -13.98 -6.07 -40.78
CA VAL A 120 -13.41 -6.74 -41.96
C VAL A 120 -14.28 -6.48 -43.20
N SER A 121 -15.59 -6.66 -43.07
CA SER A 121 -16.53 -6.55 -44.19
C SER A 121 -16.69 -5.10 -44.67
N SER A 122 -16.53 -4.13 -43.79
CA SER A 122 -16.58 -2.70 -44.13
C SER A 122 -15.25 -2.12 -44.59
N SER A 123 -14.14 -2.86 -44.46
CA SER A 123 -12.79 -2.41 -44.82
C SER A 123 -12.42 -2.84 -46.24
N PRO A 124 -12.39 -1.92 -47.22
CA PRO A 124 -11.80 -2.15 -48.53
C PRO A 124 -10.40 -2.76 -48.49
N LEU A 125 -9.50 -2.27 -47.61
CA LEU A 125 -8.14 -2.82 -47.51
C LEU A 125 -8.18 -4.29 -47.07
N MET A 126 -8.82 -4.60 -45.94
CA MET A 126 -8.84 -5.95 -45.37
C MET A 126 -9.53 -6.95 -46.29
N THR A 127 -10.61 -6.54 -46.97
CA THR A 127 -11.31 -7.39 -47.95
C THR A 127 -10.40 -7.71 -49.15
N LYS A 128 -9.65 -6.73 -49.66
CA LYS A 128 -8.68 -6.95 -50.76
C LYS A 128 -7.54 -7.87 -50.34
N LEU A 129 -6.96 -7.63 -49.17
CA LEU A 129 -5.88 -8.48 -48.64
C LEU A 129 -6.35 -9.93 -48.48
N LYS A 130 -7.56 -10.13 -47.94
CA LYS A 130 -8.18 -11.46 -47.79
C LYS A 130 -8.37 -12.15 -49.15
N ALA A 131 -8.88 -11.44 -50.15
CA ALA A 131 -9.08 -11.98 -51.50
C ALA A 131 -7.76 -12.31 -52.21
N ALA A 132 -6.72 -11.52 -51.99
CA ALA A 132 -5.39 -11.72 -52.57
C ALA A 132 -4.56 -12.79 -51.82
N GLY A 133 -5.00 -13.24 -50.65
CA GLY A 133 -4.19 -14.07 -49.75
C GLY A 133 -2.95 -13.34 -49.22
N ASP A 134 -2.98 -12.01 -49.22
CA ASP A 134 -1.88 -11.18 -48.71
C ASP A 134 -1.89 -11.21 -47.19
N ARG A 135 -0.72 -11.54 -46.62
CA ARG A 135 -0.55 -11.70 -45.18
C ARG A 135 0.36 -10.63 -44.58
N HIS A 136 0.53 -9.45 -45.17
CA HIS A 136 1.40 -8.44 -44.56
C HIS A 136 0.77 -7.83 -43.29
N LEU A 137 -0.55 -7.68 -43.27
CA LEU A 137 -1.30 -7.10 -42.15
C LEU A 137 -2.13 -8.14 -41.37
N LEU A 138 -2.72 -9.11 -42.08
CA LEU A 138 -3.73 -10.02 -41.54
C LEU A 138 -3.42 -11.50 -41.78
N GLU A 139 -4.06 -12.37 -41.01
CA GLU A 139 -4.14 -13.81 -41.24
C GLU A 139 -5.60 -14.28 -41.15
N CYS A 140 -5.96 -15.29 -41.93
CA CYS A 140 -7.26 -15.93 -41.87
C CYS A 140 -7.11 -17.38 -41.41
N ASP A 141 -7.99 -17.83 -40.53
CA ASP A 141 -8.07 -19.25 -40.16
C ASP A 141 -8.93 -20.06 -41.15
N GLN A 142 -9.12 -21.35 -40.86
CA GLN A 142 -9.91 -22.26 -41.69
C GLN A 142 -11.42 -21.98 -41.64
N GLU A 143 -11.89 -21.29 -40.61
CA GLU A 143 -13.29 -20.89 -40.44
C GLU A 143 -13.57 -19.51 -41.06
N GLY A 144 -12.53 -18.83 -41.57
CA GLY A 144 -12.62 -17.54 -42.23
C GLY A 144 -12.57 -16.35 -41.27
N GLN A 145 -12.27 -16.58 -39.99
CA GLN A 145 -12.00 -15.53 -39.01
C GLN A 145 -10.69 -14.82 -39.34
N VAL A 146 -10.59 -13.55 -38.97
CA VAL A 146 -9.48 -12.67 -39.36
C VAL A 146 -8.76 -12.18 -38.13
N TYR A 147 -7.43 -12.22 -38.19
CA TYR A 147 -6.55 -11.81 -37.11
C TYR A 147 -5.50 -10.82 -37.63
N PHE A 148 -5.02 -9.89 -36.82
CA PHE A 148 -3.78 -9.20 -37.17
C PHE A 148 -2.60 -10.18 -37.18
N ARG A 149 -1.54 -9.86 -37.92
CA ARG A 149 -0.33 -10.70 -37.95
C ARG A 149 0.23 -10.94 -36.55
N GLY A 150 0.45 -12.22 -36.22
CA GLY A 150 0.85 -12.63 -34.87
C GLY A 150 2.21 -12.14 -34.35
N HIS A 151 3.03 -11.46 -35.17
CA HIS A 151 4.30 -10.89 -34.74
C HIS A 151 4.20 -9.39 -34.37
N PHE A 152 3.01 -8.78 -34.48
CA PHE A 152 2.82 -7.40 -34.08
C PHE A 152 2.77 -7.26 -32.56
N ASN A 153 3.59 -6.34 -32.04
CA ASN A 153 3.71 -6.10 -30.60
C ASN A 153 3.10 -4.76 -30.17
N ASN A 154 2.85 -3.84 -31.10
CA ASN A 154 2.34 -2.50 -30.85
C ASN A 154 1.80 -1.86 -32.15
N THR A 155 1.19 -0.69 -32.02
CA THR A 155 0.66 0.09 -33.14
C THR A 155 1.74 0.54 -34.14
N THR A 156 3.00 0.71 -33.71
CA THR A 156 4.11 1.02 -34.61
C THR A 156 4.32 -0.08 -35.64
N ALA A 157 4.28 -1.36 -35.24
CA ALA A 157 4.41 -2.50 -36.16
C ALA A 157 3.27 -2.52 -37.20
N VAL A 158 2.04 -2.18 -36.79
CA VAL A 158 0.89 -2.03 -37.71
C VAL A 158 1.14 -0.89 -38.70
N SER A 159 1.61 0.25 -38.20
CA SER A 159 1.90 1.44 -39.01
C SER A 159 2.98 1.17 -40.06
N GLU A 160 4.01 0.42 -39.70
CA GLU A 160 5.07 -0.04 -40.60
C GLU A 160 4.51 -0.98 -41.69
N ALA A 161 3.70 -1.97 -41.29
CA ALA A 161 3.07 -2.90 -42.25
C ALA A 161 2.14 -2.18 -43.23
N LEU A 162 1.36 -1.21 -42.77
CA LEU A 162 0.53 -0.36 -43.63
C LEU A 162 1.37 0.47 -44.61
N SER A 163 2.53 0.97 -44.17
CA SER A 163 3.45 1.70 -45.04
C SER A 163 4.06 0.80 -46.12
N THR A 164 4.40 -0.45 -45.79
CA THR A 164 4.83 -1.46 -46.77
C THR A 164 3.73 -1.79 -47.78
N LEU A 165 2.48 -1.95 -47.32
CA LEU A 165 1.33 -2.21 -48.19
C LEU A 165 1.05 -1.05 -49.14
N ALA A 166 1.16 0.20 -48.67
CA ALA A 166 1.02 1.38 -49.53
C ALA A 166 2.05 1.36 -50.66
N ALA A 167 3.31 1.04 -50.36
CA ALA A 167 4.37 0.91 -51.36
C ALA A 167 4.17 -0.28 -52.31
N SER A 168 3.37 -1.27 -51.93
CA SER A 168 3.13 -2.52 -52.66
C SER A 168 1.84 -2.50 -53.50
N GLY A 169 1.22 -1.33 -53.68
CA GLY A 169 0.06 -1.14 -54.56
C GLY A 169 -1.29 -0.95 -53.88
N TYR A 170 -1.33 -0.86 -52.55
CA TYR A 170 -2.57 -0.62 -51.77
C TYR A 170 -2.66 0.82 -51.24
N GLN A 171 -1.97 1.77 -51.87
CA GLN A 171 -1.86 3.15 -51.39
C GLN A 171 -3.22 3.84 -51.17
N PRO A 172 -4.20 3.76 -52.09
CA PRO A 172 -5.50 4.43 -51.90
C PRO A 172 -6.25 3.91 -50.67
N GLU A 173 -6.25 2.59 -50.44
CA GLU A 173 -6.95 1.97 -49.32
C GLU A 173 -6.24 2.26 -47.99
N VAL A 174 -4.91 2.17 -47.96
CA VAL A 174 -4.13 2.53 -46.77
C VAL A 174 -4.36 3.98 -46.38
N MET A 175 -4.36 4.91 -47.35
CA MET A 175 -4.64 6.32 -47.05
C MET A 175 -6.05 6.55 -46.50
N ALA A 176 -7.04 5.77 -46.94
CA ALA A 176 -8.42 5.90 -46.49
C ALA A 176 -8.65 5.30 -45.09
N GLU A 177 -7.93 4.24 -44.73
CA GLU A 177 -8.27 3.41 -43.55
C GLU A 177 -7.20 3.37 -42.46
N ARG A 178 -5.99 3.92 -42.68
CA ARG A 178 -4.86 3.82 -41.74
C ARG A 178 -5.25 4.09 -40.30
N ASP A 179 -5.82 5.27 -40.04
CA ASP A 179 -6.14 5.70 -38.68
C ASP A 179 -7.17 4.77 -38.02
N SER A 180 -8.17 4.31 -38.78
CA SER A 180 -9.18 3.38 -38.28
C SER A 180 -8.60 1.99 -37.95
N ILE A 181 -7.62 1.52 -38.72
CA ILE A 181 -6.97 0.22 -38.50
C ILE A 181 -6.01 0.29 -37.31
N GLU A 182 -5.23 1.38 -37.20
CA GLU A 182 -4.35 1.61 -36.06
C GLU A 182 -5.16 1.77 -34.76
N MET A 183 -6.31 2.46 -34.83
CA MET A 183 -7.25 2.58 -33.71
C MET A 183 -7.87 1.24 -33.34
N LEU A 184 -8.35 0.46 -34.31
CA LEU A 184 -8.87 -0.89 -34.06
C LEU A 184 -7.83 -1.77 -33.36
N PHE A 185 -6.58 -1.77 -33.83
CA PHE A 185 -5.51 -2.52 -33.17
C PHE A 185 -5.31 -2.03 -31.74
N SER A 186 -5.21 -0.71 -31.54
CA SER A 186 -5.08 -0.11 -30.21
C SER A 186 -6.22 -0.54 -29.27
N ASP A 187 -7.45 -0.59 -29.75
CA ASP A 187 -8.64 -0.93 -28.97
C ASP A 187 -8.68 -2.44 -28.64
N LEU A 188 -8.41 -3.32 -29.61
CA LEU A 188 -8.37 -4.78 -29.39
C LEU A 188 -7.33 -5.17 -28.34
N PHE A 189 -6.18 -4.50 -28.36
CA PHE A 189 -5.08 -4.79 -27.43
C PHE A 189 -5.08 -3.89 -26.19
N ASP A 190 -6.09 -3.03 -26.04
CA ASP A 190 -6.23 -2.07 -24.94
C ASP A 190 -4.92 -1.27 -24.71
N CYS A 191 -4.25 -0.89 -25.81
CA CYS A 191 -2.95 -0.22 -25.77
C CYS A 191 -3.02 1.10 -24.99
N ALA A 192 -4.18 1.77 -25.05
CA ALA A 192 -4.42 2.99 -24.31
C ALA A 192 -4.33 2.78 -22.79
N ASN A 193 -4.76 1.64 -22.24
CA ASN A 193 -4.75 1.39 -20.80
C ASN A 193 -3.56 0.51 -20.36
N PHE A 194 -2.57 0.29 -21.22
CA PHE A 194 -1.34 -0.38 -20.84
C PHE A 194 -0.50 0.49 -19.90
N THR A 195 -0.50 0.16 -18.62
CA THR A 195 0.29 0.84 -17.58
C THR A 195 1.56 0.08 -17.19
N GLY A 196 1.95 -0.94 -17.97
CA GLY A 196 3.05 -1.86 -17.68
C GLY A 196 2.59 -3.30 -17.45
N ARG A 197 3.51 -4.15 -16.97
CA ARG A 197 3.29 -5.61 -16.83
C ARG A 197 2.20 -6.01 -15.84
N SER A 198 1.82 -5.12 -14.93
CA SER A 198 0.84 -5.32 -13.86
C SER A 198 -0.49 -5.91 -14.36
N GLY A 199 -1.02 -5.35 -15.44
CA GLY A 199 -2.26 -5.80 -16.04
C GLY A 199 -2.16 -7.02 -16.97
N GLY A 200 -0.96 -7.59 -17.15
CA GLY A 200 -0.68 -8.66 -18.12
C GLY A 200 -0.08 -9.93 -17.52
N MET A 201 0.05 -10.02 -16.20
CA MET A 201 0.58 -11.19 -15.48
C MET A 201 -0.28 -11.53 -14.26
N TYR A 202 -0.16 -12.76 -13.74
CA TYR A 202 -1.06 -13.30 -12.70
C TYR A 202 -0.37 -13.55 -11.33
N ALA A 203 0.86 -13.08 -11.15
CA ALA A 203 1.64 -13.23 -9.92
C ALA A 203 2.51 -11.98 -9.68
N TYR A 204 3.31 -11.96 -8.61
CA TYR A 204 4.04 -10.77 -8.16
C TYR A 204 3.07 -9.62 -7.89
N GLU A 205 3.24 -8.48 -8.57
CA GLU A 205 2.30 -7.37 -8.49
C GLU A 205 1.00 -7.64 -9.27
N GLY A 206 0.96 -8.65 -10.14
CA GLY A 206 -0.08 -8.87 -11.16
C GLY A 206 -1.49 -9.18 -10.67
N LEU A 207 -2.37 -9.46 -11.63
CA LEU A 207 -3.80 -9.72 -11.42
C LEU A 207 -4.04 -10.86 -10.42
N GLY A 208 -4.95 -10.63 -9.48
CA GLY A 208 -5.32 -11.60 -8.44
C GLY A 208 -4.25 -11.86 -7.38
N SER A 209 -3.15 -11.11 -7.36
CA SER A 209 -2.06 -11.26 -6.40
C SER A 209 -2.11 -10.21 -5.30
N ILE A 210 -2.00 -10.65 -4.04
CA ILE A 210 -1.79 -9.75 -2.90
C ILE A 210 -0.30 -9.43 -2.82
N TYR A 211 0.04 -8.15 -2.70
CA TYR A 211 1.41 -7.69 -2.48
C TYR A 211 1.55 -7.16 -1.04
N TRP A 212 2.15 -7.96 -0.17
CA TRP A 212 2.05 -7.80 1.29
C TRP A 212 2.68 -6.51 1.83
N HIS A 213 3.68 -5.96 1.13
CA HIS A 213 4.25 -4.69 1.54
C HIS A 213 3.21 -3.56 1.46
N MET A 214 2.36 -3.52 0.43
CA MET A 214 1.33 -2.48 0.34
C MET A 214 0.22 -2.66 1.39
N VAL A 215 -0.15 -3.92 1.69
CA VAL A 215 -1.09 -4.21 2.79
C VAL A 215 -0.51 -3.78 4.14
N SER A 216 0.79 -3.97 4.36
CA SER A 216 1.45 -3.55 5.61
C SER A 216 1.61 -2.03 5.70
N LYS A 217 1.68 -1.32 4.57
CA LYS A 217 1.55 0.14 4.54
C LYS A 217 0.13 0.59 4.88
N LEU A 218 -0.89 -0.10 4.39
CA LEU A 218 -2.28 0.14 4.82
C LEU A 218 -2.40 -0.04 6.33
N LEU A 219 -1.87 -1.14 6.88
CA LEU A 219 -1.88 -1.41 8.32
C LEU A 219 -1.30 -0.22 9.12
N LEU A 220 -0.12 0.26 8.74
CA LEU A 220 0.51 1.41 9.39
C LEU A 220 -0.31 2.70 9.20
N ALA A 221 -0.83 2.97 7.99
CA ALA A 221 -1.64 4.15 7.73
C ALA A 221 -2.93 4.18 8.56
N VAL A 222 -3.58 3.03 8.76
CA VAL A 222 -4.77 2.91 9.63
C VAL A 222 -4.39 3.10 11.10
N MET A 223 -3.28 2.52 11.55
CA MET A 223 -2.75 2.75 12.91
C MET A 223 -2.49 4.23 13.18
N GLU A 224 -1.76 4.91 12.30
CA GLU A 224 -1.48 6.34 12.45
C GLU A 224 -2.76 7.19 12.40
N THR A 225 -3.75 6.78 11.59
CA THR A 225 -5.05 7.45 11.55
C THR A 225 -5.82 7.29 12.85
N ALA A 226 -5.85 6.10 13.44
CA ALA A 226 -6.47 5.84 14.75
C ALA A 226 -5.79 6.66 15.86
N LYS A 227 -4.45 6.71 15.86
CA LYS A 227 -3.66 7.49 16.82
C LYS A 227 -3.91 9.00 16.70
N ARG A 228 -3.94 9.54 15.47
CA ARG A 228 -4.30 10.95 15.25
C ARG A 228 -5.73 11.25 15.69
N ALA A 229 -6.68 10.38 15.39
CA ALA A 229 -8.07 10.55 15.82
C ALA A 229 -8.18 10.62 17.35
N GLU A 230 -7.44 9.78 18.07
CA GLU A 230 -7.36 9.81 19.54
C GLU A 230 -6.77 11.15 20.03
N GLU A 231 -5.67 11.59 19.44
CA GLU A 231 -5.02 12.87 19.78
C GLU A 231 -5.91 14.09 19.53
N THR A 232 -6.70 14.08 18.47
CA THR A 232 -7.62 15.17 18.12
C THR A 232 -8.95 15.10 18.87
N GLY A 233 -9.17 14.09 19.72
CA GLY A 233 -10.37 13.93 20.51
C GLY A 233 -11.60 13.50 19.70
N ALA A 234 -11.41 12.64 18.70
CA ALA A 234 -12.53 12.00 17.99
C ALA A 234 -13.44 11.24 18.97
N ASP A 235 -14.72 11.10 18.63
CA ASP A 235 -15.68 10.42 19.49
C ASP A 235 -15.40 8.91 19.60
N SER A 236 -15.97 8.29 20.63
CA SER A 236 -15.73 6.88 20.94
C SER A 236 -16.18 5.91 19.84
N ALA A 237 -17.23 6.25 19.06
CA ALA A 237 -17.70 5.39 17.99
C ALA A 237 -16.72 5.42 16.81
N THR A 238 -16.26 6.61 16.42
CA THR A 238 -15.24 6.79 15.38
C THR A 238 -13.93 6.08 15.75
N LEU A 239 -13.47 6.22 16.99
CA LEU A 239 -12.28 5.51 17.48
C LEU A 239 -12.45 3.98 17.45
N ALA A 240 -13.63 3.48 17.84
CA ALA A 240 -13.93 2.05 17.79
C ALA A 240 -13.93 1.52 16.34
N GLU A 241 -14.46 2.28 15.38
CA GLU A 241 -14.44 1.91 13.96
C GLU A 241 -13.02 1.86 13.39
N LEU A 242 -12.17 2.85 13.71
CA LEU A 242 -10.77 2.85 13.29
C LEU A 242 -9.98 1.69 13.91
N ARG A 243 -10.22 1.39 15.19
CA ARG A 243 -9.63 0.23 15.88
C ARG A 243 -10.06 -1.08 15.22
N ARG A 244 -11.36 -1.24 14.94
CA ARG A 244 -11.87 -2.41 14.22
C ARG A 244 -11.21 -2.55 12.85
N ALA A 245 -11.18 -1.48 12.06
CA ALA A 245 -10.57 -1.49 10.73
C ALA A 245 -9.08 -1.84 10.78
N TYR A 246 -8.34 -1.34 11.79
CA TYR A 246 -6.95 -1.71 12.03
C TYR A 246 -6.79 -3.22 12.22
N TYR A 247 -7.60 -3.83 13.11
CA TYR A 247 -7.50 -5.27 13.37
C TYR A 247 -7.98 -6.13 12.20
N GLU A 248 -8.97 -5.69 11.42
CA GLU A 248 -9.36 -6.39 10.18
C GLU A 248 -8.19 -6.44 9.19
N VAL A 249 -7.43 -5.35 9.03
CA VAL A 249 -6.22 -5.37 8.20
C VAL A 249 -5.16 -6.29 8.82
N ARG A 250 -4.98 -6.24 10.15
CA ARG A 250 -3.99 -7.04 10.89
C ARG A 250 -4.26 -8.54 10.78
N GLU A 251 -5.50 -8.97 10.91
CA GLU A 251 -5.93 -10.37 10.76
C GLU A 251 -5.63 -10.93 9.36
N GLY A 252 -5.62 -10.06 8.35
CA GLY A 252 -5.20 -10.41 7.00
C GLY A 252 -3.69 -10.74 6.85
N ILE A 253 -2.84 -10.36 7.80
CA ILE A 253 -1.39 -10.56 7.75
C ILE A 253 -1.02 -11.99 8.19
N GLY A 254 0.07 -12.52 7.60
CA GLY A 254 0.50 -13.91 7.68
C GLY A 254 0.37 -14.57 9.05
N PHE A 255 0.94 -13.99 10.11
CA PHE A 255 1.02 -14.64 11.43
C PHE A 255 -0.33 -14.88 12.11
N ASN A 256 -1.41 -14.25 11.63
CA ASN A 256 -2.78 -14.45 12.12
C ASN A 256 -3.53 -15.57 11.35
N LYS A 257 -2.86 -16.27 10.44
CA LYS A 257 -3.45 -17.31 9.59
C LYS A 257 -2.93 -18.69 9.93
N THR A 258 -3.73 -19.69 9.61
CA THR A 258 -3.30 -21.07 9.63
C THR A 258 -2.32 -21.34 8.47
N PRO A 259 -1.38 -22.31 8.62
CA PRO A 259 -0.40 -22.62 7.59
C PRO A 259 -1.00 -23.02 6.23
N ASP A 260 -2.18 -23.65 6.20
CA ASP A 260 -2.89 -24.03 4.99
C ASP A 260 -3.48 -22.83 4.23
N VAL A 261 -4.02 -21.84 4.96
CA VAL A 261 -4.52 -20.60 4.35
C VAL A 261 -3.36 -19.73 3.85
N TYR A 262 -2.29 -19.61 4.64
CA TYR A 262 -1.12 -18.82 4.25
C TYR A 262 -0.29 -19.51 3.14
N GLY A 263 -0.23 -20.84 3.19
CA GLY A 263 0.56 -21.69 2.29
C GLY A 263 2.06 -21.69 2.58
N ALA A 264 2.46 -21.33 3.80
CA ALA A 264 3.82 -21.34 4.32
C ALA A 264 3.80 -21.28 5.87
N PHE A 265 4.95 -21.15 6.52
CA PHE A 265 5.01 -20.81 7.94
C PHE A 265 4.46 -19.38 8.17
N PRO A 266 3.37 -19.21 8.94
CA PRO A 266 2.72 -17.90 9.13
C PRO A 266 3.61 -16.82 9.75
N THR A 267 4.63 -17.23 10.51
CA THR A 267 5.58 -16.34 11.16
C THR A 267 6.63 -15.76 10.20
N ASP A 268 6.75 -16.31 9.00
CA ASP A 268 7.75 -15.88 8.02
C ASP A 268 7.12 -14.86 7.05
N PRO A 269 7.80 -13.73 6.78
CA PRO A 269 7.33 -12.75 5.81
C PRO A 269 7.58 -13.22 4.37
N TYR A 270 6.67 -12.87 3.46
CA TYR A 270 6.74 -13.18 2.03
C TYR A 270 6.31 -11.97 1.21
N SER A 271 6.86 -11.78 0.00
CA SER A 271 6.52 -10.58 -0.79
C SER A 271 5.07 -10.57 -1.30
N HIS A 272 4.56 -11.71 -1.75
CA HIS A 272 3.23 -11.77 -2.37
C HIS A 272 2.53 -13.12 -2.23
N THR A 273 1.22 -13.15 -2.50
CA THR A 273 0.40 -14.37 -2.54
C THR A 273 -0.54 -14.32 -3.76
N PRO A 274 -0.20 -15.02 -4.86
CA PRO A 274 -1.03 -15.01 -6.07
C PRO A 274 -2.34 -15.76 -5.84
N GLY A 275 -3.34 -15.54 -6.71
CA GLY A 275 -4.66 -16.15 -6.60
C GLY A 275 -4.66 -17.68 -6.61
N PHE A 276 -3.68 -18.27 -7.29
CA PHE A 276 -3.57 -19.72 -7.53
C PHE A 276 -2.57 -20.45 -6.61
N ALA A 277 -1.94 -19.76 -5.65
CA ALA A 277 -0.98 -20.40 -4.73
C ALA A 277 -0.95 -19.73 -3.34
N GLY A 278 -0.16 -20.33 -2.44
CA GLY A 278 0.23 -19.74 -1.16
C GLY A 278 1.33 -18.69 -1.28
N ALA A 279 1.87 -18.26 -0.13
CA ALA A 279 2.89 -17.22 -0.02
C ALA A 279 4.18 -17.50 -0.84
N ARG A 280 4.74 -16.46 -1.47
CA ARG A 280 5.88 -16.51 -2.41
C ARG A 280 6.93 -15.44 -2.10
N GLN A 281 8.20 -15.78 -2.37
CA GLN A 281 9.40 -14.96 -2.11
C GLN A 281 9.63 -14.68 -0.60
N PRO A 282 10.22 -15.65 0.15
CA PRO A 282 10.42 -15.52 1.59
C PRO A 282 11.46 -14.46 1.97
N GLY A 283 11.31 -13.88 3.16
CA GLY A 283 12.36 -13.20 3.89
C GLY A 283 12.39 -11.68 3.67
N MET A 284 13.29 -11.21 2.81
CA MET A 284 13.71 -9.79 2.74
C MET A 284 12.74 -8.88 1.97
N THR A 285 11.47 -8.86 2.37
CA THR A 285 10.45 -7.93 1.85
C THR A 285 10.40 -6.65 2.69
N GLY A 286 10.06 -5.53 2.06
CA GLY A 286 9.85 -4.25 2.74
C GLY A 286 8.66 -4.26 3.73
N GLN A 287 7.80 -5.28 3.67
CA GLN A 287 6.72 -5.51 4.64
C GLN A 287 7.20 -5.45 6.10
N VAL A 288 8.35 -6.07 6.39
CA VAL A 288 8.82 -6.25 7.79
C VAL A 288 9.05 -4.92 8.51
N LYS A 289 9.46 -3.87 7.78
CA LYS A 289 9.71 -2.56 8.39
C LYS A 289 8.40 -1.90 8.85
N GLU A 290 7.33 -2.07 8.08
CA GLU A 290 6.03 -1.47 8.40
C GLU A 290 5.39 -2.18 9.61
N GLU A 291 5.57 -3.50 9.69
CA GLU A 291 5.13 -4.29 10.85
C GLU A 291 5.93 -3.99 12.13
N ILE A 292 7.25 -3.73 12.02
CA ILE A 292 8.06 -3.25 13.16
C ILE A 292 7.53 -1.92 13.69
N LEU A 293 7.29 -0.95 12.79
CA LEU A 293 6.74 0.37 13.18
C LEU A 293 5.36 0.23 13.82
N THR A 294 4.50 -0.56 13.19
CA THR A 294 3.15 -0.82 13.71
C THR A 294 3.21 -1.49 15.07
N ARG A 295 4.10 -2.48 15.27
CA ARG A 295 4.23 -3.16 16.56
C ARG A 295 4.71 -2.23 17.67
N LEU A 296 5.59 -1.28 17.38
CA LEU A 296 6.00 -0.26 18.36
C LEU A 296 4.82 0.62 18.77
N LEU A 297 3.96 1.00 17.81
CA LEU A 297 2.74 1.78 18.08
C LEU A 297 1.67 0.98 18.83
N GLU A 298 1.53 -0.33 18.56
CA GLU A 298 0.68 -1.24 19.35
C GLU A 298 1.13 -1.28 20.80
N LEU A 299 2.43 -1.46 21.05
CA LEU A 299 3.04 -1.40 22.37
C LEU A 299 3.00 0.00 23.01
N GLY A 300 2.49 0.99 22.28
CA GLY A 300 2.32 2.36 22.74
C GLY A 300 3.61 3.18 22.81
N VAL A 301 4.71 2.71 22.20
CA VAL A 301 5.99 3.42 22.26
C VAL A 301 6.00 4.56 21.25
N GLU A 302 5.93 5.78 21.77
CA GLU A 302 5.89 7.00 20.97
C GLU A 302 6.99 7.97 21.43
N VAL A 303 7.47 8.83 20.53
CA VAL A 303 8.45 9.88 20.88
C VAL A 303 7.83 11.24 20.60
N ARG A 304 7.60 12.02 21.66
CA ARG A 304 6.98 13.36 21.60
C ARG A 304 7.84 14.36 22.33
N GLU A 305 8.24 15.43 21.65
CA GLU A 305 9.07 16.51 22.24
C GLU A 305 10.31 15.96 22.95
N ALA A 306 11.07 15.11 22.25
CA ALA A 306 12.29 14.45 22.74
C ALA A 306 12.12 13.51 23.94
N ALA A 307 10.88 13.11 24.30
CA ALA A 307 10.65 12.13 25.34
C ALA A 307 9.85 10.92 24.85
N ILE A 308 10.17 9.75 25.41
CA ILE A 308 9.41 8.53 25.21
C ILE A 308 8.12 8.60 26.02
N VAL A 309 7.01 8.26 25.36
CA VAL A 309 5.67 8.16 25.94
C VAL A 309 5.17 6.74 25.70
N PHE A 310 4.49 6.16 26.69
CA PHE A 310 3.83 4.86 26.60
C PHE A 310 2.30 5.04 26.55
N ASN A 311 1.71 4.92 25.36
CA ASN A 311 0.26 4.99 25.15
C ASN A 311 -0.24 3.74 24.41
N PRO A 312 -0.44 2.60 25.09
CA PRO A 312 -0.83 1.34 24.45
C PRO A 312 -2.33 1.24 24.15
N SER A 313 -2.96 2.33 23.69
CA SER A 313 -4.39 2.40 23.34
C SER A 313 -4.83 1.45 22.21
N MET A 314 -3.85 0.83 21.53
CA MET A 314 -4.01 -0.17 20.46
C MET A 314 -3.43 -1.54 20.84
N LEU A 315 -3.09 -1.78 22.11
CA LEU A 315 -2.64 -3.09 22.60
C LEU A 315 -3.83 -3.88 23.10
N ARG A 316 -3.94 -5.18 22.77
CA ARG A 316 -5.01 -6.02 23.33
C ARG A 316 -4.63 -6.53 24.71
N GLN A 317 -5.61 -6.55 25.62
CA GLN A 317 -5.44 -7.12 26.96
C GLN A 317 -5.02 -8.61 26.90
N SER A 318 -5.44 -9.33 25.87
CA SER A 318 -5.06 -10.73 25.64
C SER A 318 -3.58 -10.95 25.30
N GLU A 319 -2.78 -9.88 25.13
CA GLU A 319 -1.35 -9.99 24.87
C GLU A 319 -0.51 -10.03 26.15
N PHE A 320 -1.10 -9.76 27.32
CA PHE A 320 -0.44 -9.94 28.61
C PHE A 320 -0.40 -11.43 28.99
N LEU A 321 0.62 -11.84 29.74
CA LEU A 321 0.83 -13.25 30.08
C LEU A 321 -0.24 -13.78 31.04
N ASP A 322 -0.83 -14.94 30.74
CA ASP A 322 -1.73 -15.64 31.67
C ASP A 322 -0.98 -16.36 32.82
N SER A 323 0.31 -16.63 32.61
CA SER A 323 1.17 -17.33 33.58
C SER A 323 2.60 -16.79 33.54
N PRO A 324 3.38 -16.91 34.64
CA PRO A 324 4.77 -16.46 34.65
C PRO A 324 5.62 -17.03 33.51
N ASN A 325 6.54 -16.23 32.99
CA ASN A 325 7.44 -16.63 31.90
C ASN A 325 8.77 -15.84 31.99
N GLU A 326 9.72 -16.16 31.12
CA GLU A 326 11.02 -15.51 31.07
C GLU A 326 11.21 -14.72 29.76
N LEU A 327 11.59 -13.44 29.87
CA LEU A 327 12.11 -12.66 28.76
C LEU A 327 13.62 -12.89 28.66
N ILE A 328 14.05 -13.51 27.56
CA ILE A 328 15.46 -13.65 27.17
C ILE A 328 15.80 -12.51 26.20
N TYR A 329 16.81 -11.70 26.54
CA TYR A 329 17.20 -10.54 25.72
C TYR A 329 18.72 -10.30 25.78
N PHE A 330 19.21 -9.44 24.88
CA PHE A 330 20.59 -8.98 24.91
C PHE A 330 20.64 -7.51 25.34
N ASP A 331 21.40 -7.22 26.39
CA ASP A 331 21.58 -5.85 26.88
C ASP A 331 22.44 -5.00 25.92
N VAL A 332 22.62 -3.72 26.24
CA VAL A 332 23.42 -2.79 25.41
C VAL A 332 24.90 -3.20 25.27
N SER A 333 25.40 -4.08 26.14
CA SER A 333 26.75 -4.66 26.05
C SER A 333 26.82 -5.93 25.19
N GLY A 334 25.67 -6.40 24.68
CA GLY A 334 25.55 -7.65 23.94
C GLY A 334 25.55 -8.90 24.82
N SER A 335 25.34 -8.76 26.13
CA SER A 335 25.27 -9.90 27.04
C SER A 335 23.86 -10.46 27.11
N GLU A 336 23.71 -11.79 27.02
CA GLU A 336 22.42 -12.45 27.26
C GLU A 336 21.99 -12.21 28.71
N ARG A 337 20.74 -11.80 28.88
CA ARG A 337 20.08 -11.56 30.15
C ARG A 337 18.74 -12.27 30.15
N ARG A 338 18.27 -12.54 31.36
CA ARG A 338 17.01 -13.20 31.64
C ARG A 338 16.25 -12.38 32.65
N LEU A 339 14.98 -12.14 32.38
CA LEU A 339 14.09 -11.38 33.22
C LEU A 339 12.81 -12.18 33.45
N GLN A 340 12.51 -12.47 34.71
CA GLN A 340 11.28 -13.15 35.10
C GLN A 340 10.11 -12.17 34.99
N LEU A 341 9.04 -12.63 34.35
CA LEU A 341 7.77 -11.94 34.19
C LEU A 341 6.70 -12.72 34.94
N SER A 342 5.80 -12.01 35.59
CA SER A 342 4.64 -12.55 36.30
C SER A 342 3.43 -12.67 35.35
N ALA A 343 2.41 -13.41 35.79
CA ALA A 343 1.10 -13.32 35.15
C ALA A 343 0.59 -11.87 35.23
N GLY A 344 -0.04 -11.39 34.15
CA GLY A 344 -0.48 -10.01 33.98
C GLY A 344 0.60 -9.04 33.50
N GLU A 345 1.82 -9.51 33.21
CA GLU A 345 2.90 -8.69 32.63
C GLU A 345 3.13 -9.01 31.15
N LEU A 346 3.68 -8.04 30.42
CA LEU A 346 4.20 -8.16 29.06
C LEU A 346 5.63 -7.62 29.01
N GLY A 347 6.56 -8.36 28.43
CA GLY A 347 7.96 -7.94 28.30
C GLY A 347 8.38 -7.71 26.86
N PHE A 348 9.06 -6.60 26.59
CA PHE A 348 9.72 -6.32 25.31
C PHE A 348 11.00 -5.51 25.53
N THR A 349 11.71 -5.15 24.45
CA THR A 349 12.84 -4.22 24.55
C THR A 349 12.64 -3.01 23.66
N TYR A 350 13.09 -1.85 24.13
CA TYR A 350 13.21 -0.65 23.33
C TYR A 350 14.60 -0.05 23.58
N CYS A 351 15.33 0.26 22.50
CA CYS A 351 16.75 0.62 22.57
C CYS A 351 17.63 -0.39 23.34
N GLN A 352 17.30 -1.69 23.28
CA GLN A 352 17.94 -2.79 24.04
C GLN A 352 17.79 -2.71 25.58
N VAL A 353 16.90 -1.87 26.09
CA VAL A 353 16.50 -1.86 27.50
C VAL A 353 15.18 -2.62 27.64
N PRO A 354 15.06 -3.57 28.58
CA PRO A 354 13.82 -4.29 28.81
C PRO A 354 12.76 -3.36 29.40
N VAL A 355 11.56 -3.44 28.84
CA VAL A 355 10.34 -2.78 29.32
C VAL A 355 9.40 -3.87 29.80
N VAL A 356 9.00 -3.81 31.07
CA VAL A 356 7.97 -4.66 31.66
C VAL A 356 6.71 -3.83 31.80
N MET A 357 5.70 -4.15 30.99
CA MET A 357 4.41 -3.49 31.02
C MET A 357 3.42 -4.28 31.87
N SER A 358 2.61 -3.58 32.66
CA SER A 358 1.53 -4.15 33.47
C SER A 358 0.31 -3.22 33.51
N LEU A 359 -0.86 -3.77 33.82
CA LEU A 359 -2.09 -2.98 33.99
C LEU A 359 -2.20 -2.45 35.42
N SER A 360 -2.55 -1.17 35.55
CA SER A 360 -2.74 -0.47 36.84
C SER A 360 -3.75 0.65 36.67
N SER A 361 -4.52 0.97 37.72
CA SER A 361 -5.38 2.15 37.74
C SER A 361 -4.59 3.47 37.81
N GLU A 362 -3.31 3.41 38.19
CA GLU A 362 -2.42 4.56 38.28
C GLU A 362 -1.25 4.38 37.31
N PRO A 363 -1.21 5.14 36.20
CA PRO A 363 -0.10 5.11 35.28
C PRO A 363 1.19 5.58 35.95
N THR A 364 2.24 4.77 35.87
CA THR A 364 3.55 5.10 36.42
C THR A 364 4.66 4.49 35.58
N ILE A 365 5.84 5.10 35.63
CA ILE A 365 7.07 4.52 35.10
C ILE A 365 8.11 4.43 36.21
N THR A 366 8.61 3.23 36.49
CA THR A 366 9.78 3.04 37.35
C THR A 366 11.02 2.83 36.49
N VAL A 367 11.97 3.76 36.60
CA VAL A 367 13.26 3.70 35.94
C VAL A 367 14.26 3.03 36.88
N HIS A 368 14.81 1.89 36.48
CA HIS A 368 15.86 1.19 37.21
C HIS A 368 17.20 1.50 36.57
N THR A 369 18.14 2.01 37.37
CA THR A 369 19.49 2.33 36.89
C THR A 369 20.50 1.25 37.27
N LYS A 370 21.65 1.26 36.59
CA LYS A 370 22.77 0.34 36.83
C LYS A 370 23.35 0.48 38.24
N SER A 371 23.24 1.65 38.86
CA SER A 371 23.66 1.87 40.26
C SER A 371 22.71 1.24 41.29
N GLY A 372 21.58 0.67 40.84
CA GLY A 372 20.54 0.11 41.71
C GLY A 372 19.53 1.16 42.20
N HIS A 373 19.67 2.43 41.78
CA HIS A 373 18.71 3.47 42.09
C HIS A 373 17.40 3.26 41.30
N LYS A 374 16.29 3.70 41.89
CA LYS A 374 14.96 3.65 41.28
C LYS A 374 14.32 5.02 41.35
N THR A 375 13.87 5.50 40.20
CA THR A 375 13.08 6.72 40.10
C THR A 375 11.67 6.35 39.67
N ILE A 376 10.67 6.81 40.41
CA ILE A 376 9.26 6.61 40.06
C ILE A 376 8.72 7.91 39.49
N LEU A 377 8.20 7.84 38.27
CA LEU A 377 7.58 8.94 37.55
C LEU A 377 6.07 8.67 37.48
N GLY A 378 5.27 9.66 37.83
CA GLY A 378 3.82 9.60 37.62
C GLY A 378 3.48 9.81 36.15
N GLY A 379 2.46 9.10 35.67
CA GLY A 379 2.02 9.16 34.28
C GLY A 379 2.76 8.20 33.36
N SER A 380 2.71 8.47 32.06
CA SER A 380 3.17 7.59 30.98
C SER A 380 4.36 8.14 30.18
N ARG A 381 5.04 9.16 30.70
CA ARG A 381 6.11 9.90 29.99
C ARG A 381 7.42 9.86 30.76
N LEU A 382 8.50 9.49 30.08
CA LEU A 382 9.86 9.64 30.61
C LEU A 382 10.33 11.09 30.59
N SER A 383 11.34 11.41 31.39
CA SER A 383 12.05 12.68 31.22
C SER A 383 12.80 12.71 29.87
N ALA A 384 13.07 13.90 29.34
CA ALA A 384 13.89 14.05 28.13
C ALA A 384 15.32 13.50 28.34
N ALA A 385 15.87 13.63 29.55
CA ALA A 385 17.19 13.11 29.91
C ALA A 385 17.22 11.57 29.92
N ASP A 386 16.22 10.92 30.52
CA ASP A 386 16.12 9.46 30.52
C ASP A 386 15.89 8.92 29.10
N SER A 387 15.06 9.61 28.32
CA SER A 387 14.81 9.27 26.92
C SER A 387 16.08 9.37 26.08
N GLU A 388 16.86 10.45 26.25
CA GLU A 388 18.15 10.61 25.60
C GLU A 388 19.15 9.51 25.99
N ALA A 389 19.19 9.12 27.27
CA ALA A 389 20.04 8.03 27.73
C ALA A 389 19.69 6.69 27.04
N LEU A 390 18.40 6.42 26.83
CA LEU A 390 17.93 5.26 26.07
C LEU A 390 18.30 5.36 24.59
N PHE A 391 18.04 6.50 23.93
CA PHE A 391 18.38 6.69 22.51
C PHE A 391 19.89 6.54 22.25
N LYS A 392 20.72 7.04 23.17
CA LYS A 392 22.19 6.92 23.11
C LYS A 392 22.71 5.57 23.59
N LYS A 393 21.85 4.69 24.09
CA LYS A 393 22.20 3.38 24.65
C LYS A 393 23.35 3.46 25.66
N THR A 394 23.29 4.42 26.58
CA THR A 394 24.38 4.68 27.55
C THR A 394 24.61 3.50 28.51
N GLY A 395 23.60 2.65 28.70
CA GLY A 395 23.62 1.55 29.67
C GLY A 395 23.39 1.98 31.11
N GLU A 396 23.05 3.26 31.34
CA GLU A 396 22.69 3.74 32.67
C GLU A 396 21.33 3.21 33.12
N ILE A 397 20.34 3.23 32.24
CA ILE A 397 19.01 2.65 32.49
C ILE A 397 19.07 1.17 32.08
N VAL A 398 18.74 0.28 33.02
CA VAL A 398 18.84 -1.18 32.84
C VAL A 398 17.48 -1.88 32.74
N ARG A 399 16.40 -1.22 33.15
CA ARG A 399 15.02 -1.71 33.05
C ARG A 399 14.02 -0.56 33.23
N LEU A 400 12.89 -0.65 32.54
CA LEU A 400 11.70 0.17 32.78
C LEU A 400 10.55 -0.73 33.22
N ASP A 401 9.88 -0.40 34.32
CA ASP A 401 8.55 -0.94 34.63
C ASP A 401 7.51 0.12 34.31
N VAL A 402 6.55 -0.22 33.46
CA VAL A 402 5.56 0.69 32.90
C VAL A 402 4.17 0.19 33.27
N ALA A 403 3.53 0.86 34.19
CA ALA A 403 2.15 0.60 34.57
C ALA A 403 1.22 1.48 33.72
N VAL A 404 0.23 0.89 33.07
CA VAL A 404 -0.70 1.59 32.16
C VAL A 404 -2.16 1.31 32.56
N ASP A 405 -3.04 2.27 32.33
CA ASP A 405 -4.46 2.18 32.67
C ASP A 405 -5.37 1.84 31.48
N THR A 406 -4.86 2.02 30.26
CA THR A 406 -5.65 1.95 29.03
C THR A 406 -5.02 0.98 28.04
N VAL A 407 -5.76 -0.09 27.76
CA VAL A 407 -5.52 -1.05 26.66
C VAL A 407 -6.88 -1.44 26.06
N LEU A 408 -6.88 -2.15 24.95
CA LEU A 408 -8.10 -2.68 24.34
C LEU A 408 -8.56 -3.92 25.10
N ALA A 409 -9.69 -3.81 25.79
CA ALA A 409 -10.29 -4.90 26.56
C ALA A 409 -10.62 -6.10 25.67
N GLN A 410 -11.26 -5.89 24.52
CA GLN A 410 -11.54 -6.88 23.46
C GLN A 410 -11.72 -6.15 22.12
N CYS A 411 -11.43 -6.82 21.00
CA CYS A 411 -11.79 -6.39 19.64
C CYS A 411 -12.82 -7.35 19.06
#